data_AF-A0A5C6Q7I7-F1
#
_entry.id   AF-A0A5C6Q7I7-F1
#
_cell.length_a   1.000
_cell.length_b   1.000
_cell.length_c   1.000
_cell.angle_alpha   90.00
_cell.angle_beta   90.00
_cell.angle_gamma   90.00
#
_symmetry.space_group_name_H-M   'P 1'
#
loop_
_entity.id
_entity.type
_entity.pdbx_description
1 polymer ?
#
loop_
_entity_poly.entity_id
_entity_poly.type
_entity_poly.pdbx_seq_one_letter_code
_entity_poly.pdbx_strand_id
1 'polypeptide(L)'
;MLYPFSLFVLTDNVASIIKEATDMFKPFQIASVTVLLLVSIVSISAESIWGKNYFPNTELTTHEGKVVNFFEDLIKDKIVAINFIYTSCPDVCPLETAQLTRVQKIMGDRVGNDVHFYSISIDPEHDTPEVLAEYRQRFGAKWTFLTGDKQQVIGLRRKLGLYVEGADSGANKNNHNVSMIIGNQKTGRWMTRSPFENPHVLADQLGNWLNGWVSKQVGDDYDNAPELRPLTLGEPLFRTRCASCHSVDGIEDEDDIGPDLLGVTQRREKHWLIKWLRSPDKMIANKDPIALALLKKYNNLPMPNLRLNEQEVIELITFMDELHDPNAAPISSLVSKLKVYRQSAVVKSSVNVDVVAVMNAWGRQAHPKATTNAGFMTLINVSDKTVQLRAASSPDFELVEFHEMKMVDGMMQMNELTALKIASGDQLKFASGGKHLMLKHRKRSLQDGDQTNITLEFASGATQTISLNIIKDH
;
A
#
# COMPACT_ATOMS: atom_id res chain seq x y z
N MET A 1 -30.33 5.40 50.06
CA MET A 1 -28.94 5.38 50.56
C MET A 1 -28.16 6.41 49.78
N LEU A 2 -28.03 7.60 50.37
CA LEU A 2 -27.29 8.75 49.85
C LEU A 2 -26.25 9.07 50.92
N TYR A 3 -24.98 9.22 50.52
CA TYR A 3 -24.00 10.01 51.27
C TYR A 3 -22.99 10.62 50.28
N PRO A 4 -22.94 11.96 50.18
CA PRO A 4 -21.85 12.71 49.58
C PRO A 4 -20.83 13.10 50.66
N PHE A 5 -19.55 13.19 50.31
CA PHE A 5 -18.54 13.78 51.19
C PHE A 5 -18.46 15.29 50.93
N SER A 6 -18.71 16.08 51.98
CA SER A 6 -18.51 17.53 52.02
C SER A 6 -17.34 17.87 52.94
N LEU A 7 -16.64 18.94 52.55
CA LEU A 7 -15.66 19.73 53.29
C LEU A 7 -16.06 19.99 54.77
N PHE A 8 -15.10 19.92 55.71
CA PHE A 8 -15.12 20.79 56.88
C PHE A 8 -13.71 21.17 57.36
N VAL A 9 -13.64 22.44 57.76
CA VAL A 9 -12.54 23.27 58.23
C VAL A 9 -12.05 22.82 59.62
N LEU A 10 -10.73 22.87 59.86
CA LEU A 10 -10.17 23.06 61.20
C LEU A 10 -9.06 24.12 61.12
N THR A 11 -9.35 25.26 61.72
CA THR A 11 -8.42 26.35 62.04
C THR A 11 -7.56 25.97 63.25
N ASP A 12 -6.45 26.71 63.41
CA ASP A 12 -5.67 26.90 64.63
C ASP A 12 -4.69 25.79 65.05
N ASN A 13 -3.43 25.84 64.54
CA ASN A 13 -2.22 25.68 65.39
C ASN A 13 -0.84 25.88 64.71
N VAL A 14 -0.66 26.83 63.79
CA VAL A 14 0.67 27.09 63.19
C VAL A 14 1.54 28.00 64.08
N ALA A 15 0.94 28.75 65.00
CA ALA A 15 1.65 29.74 65.83
C ALA A 15 2.39 29.14 67.05
N SER A 16 2.02 27.95 67.54
CA SER A 16 2.70 27.36 68.72
C SER A 16 3.98 26.59 68.38
N ILE A 17 4.05 26.00 67.18
CA ILE A 17 5.19 25.17 66.75
C ILE A 17 6.43 26.02 66.42
N ILE A 18 6.24 27.27 66.01
CA ILE A 18 7.35 28.19 65.68
C ILE A 18 7.99 28.77 66.94
N LYS A 19 7.26 28.85 68.08
CA LYS A 19 7.77 29.48 69.30
C LYS A 19 8.70 28.57 70.11
N GLU A 20 8.49 27.26 70.11
CA GLU A 20 9.34 26.30 70.85
C GLU A 20 10.69 26.01 70.17
N ALA A 21 10.86 26.30 68.88
CA ALA A 21 12.12 26.09 68.18
C ALA A 21 13.14 27.22 68.37
N THR A 22 12.72 28.39 68.89
CA THR A 22 13.56 29.60 68.94
C THR A 22 14.28 29.85 70.26
N ASP A 23 13.90 29.16 71.35
CA ASP A 23 14.41 29.47 72.70
C ASP A 23 15.47 28.48 73.24
N MET A 24 15.94 27.51 72.45
CA MET A 24 16.81 26.45 72.98
C MET A 24 18.29 26.51 72.58
N PHE A 25 18.76 27.50 71.81
CA PHE A 25 20.20 27.56 71.46
C PHE A 25 20.76 28.97 71.25
N LYS A 26 21.51 29.46 72.25
CA LYS A 26 22.85 30.08 72.16
C LYS A 26 23.33 30.47 73.58
N PRO A 27 24.64 30.58 73.89
CA PRO A 27 25.79 30.56 73.00
C PRO A 27 26.93 29.61 73.43
N PHE A 28 27.52 28.87 72.50
CA PHE A 28 28.91 28.42 72.65
C PHE A 28 29.64 28.70 71.34
N GLN A 29 30.70 29.50 71.46
CA GLN A 29 31.60 29.86 70.38
C GLN A 29 32.39 28.63 69.94
N ILE A 30 32.18 28.12 68.72
CA ILE A 30 33.23 27.46 67.94
C ILE A 30 33.01 27.83 66.47
N ALA A 31 34.11 28.31 65.87
CA ALA A 31 34.25 28.70 64.48
C ALA A 31 33.45 27.84 63.50
N SER A 32 32.51 28.46 62.80
CA SER A 32 31.95 27.91 61.57
C SER A 32 32.25 28.90 60.47
N VAL A 33 33.27 28.54 59.69
CA VAL A 33 33.59 29.12 58.40
C VAL A 33 32.31 29.30 57.62
N THR A 34 32.05 30.55 57.23
CA THR A 34 30.99 30.97 56.33
C THR A 34 31.17 30.29 54.98
N VAL A 35 30.67 29.07 54.82
CA VAL A 35 30.41 28.46 53.51
C VAL A 35 28.99 28.88 53.12
N LEU A 36 28.85 30.17 52.82
CA LEU A 36 27.75 30.69 52.05
C LEU A 36 28.32 31.11 50.69
N LEU A 37 27.57 30.78 49.64
CA LEU A 37 27.77 31.06 48.21
C LEU A 37 28.61 30.07 47.40
N LEU A 38 27.96 29.67 46.31
CA LEU A 38 28.45 28.87 45.19
C LEU A 38 28.52 27.36 45.44
N VAL A 39 27.39 26.78 45.89
CA VAL A 39 26.88 25.67 45.07
C VAL A 39 26.45 26.33 43.77
N SER A 40 27.42 26.52 42.87
CA SER A 40 27.14 26.56 41.45
C SER A 40 26.38 25.26 41.22
N ILE A 41 25.06 25.34 41.20
CA ILE A 41 24.26 24.43 40.41
C ILE A 41 24.76 24.73 39.00
N VAL A 42 25.90 24.13 38.65
CA VAL A 42 26.17 23.79 37.27
C VAL A 42 24.97 22.91 36.97
N SER A 43 23.95 23.51 36.38
CA SER A 43 23.05 22.77 35.52
C SER A 43 23.97 22.17 34.48
N ILE A 44 24.57 21.03 34.82
CA ILE A 44 25.03 20.06 33.86
C ILE A 44 23.72 19.65 33.22
N SER A 45 23.26 20.44 32.24
CA SER A 45 22.52 19.88 31.14
C SER A 45 23.40 18.72 30.72
N ALA A 46 23.01 17.50 31.08
CA ALA A 46 23.69 16.33 30.60
C ALA A 46 23.66 16.48 29.08
N GLU A 47 24.80 16.85 28.49
CA GLU A 47 24.94 16.85 27.05
C GLU A 47 24.45 15.47 26.62
N SER A 48 23.50 15.47 25.70
CA SER A 48 22.90 14.23 25.19
C SER A 48 24.03 13.23 24.96
N ILE A 49 23.91 12.01 25.50
CA ILE A 49 24.86 10.91 25.23
C ILE A 49 25.05 10.70 23.73
N TRP A 50 24.09 11.16 22.92
CA TRP A 50 24.10 11.24 21.47
C TRP A 50 24.55 12.64 20.98
N GLY A 51 25.66 13.12 21.51
CA GLY A 51 26.25 14.43 21.18
C GLY A 51 27.40 14.32 20.18
N LYS A 52 28.21 15.38 20.10
CA LYS A 52 29.39 15.50 19.21
C LYS A 52 30.42 14.38 19.42
N ASN A 53 30.47 13.82 20.63
CA ASN A 53 31.38 12.73 20.98
C ASN A 53 30.89 11.35 20.49
N TYR A 54 29.62 11.23 20.13
CA TYR A 54 29.04 9.98 19.61
C TYR A 54 28.96 9.96 18.09
N PHE A 55 28.30 10.96 17.49
CA PHE A 55 28.14 11.05 16.05
C PHE A 55 29.37 11.65 15.39
N PRO A 56 29.88 11.05 14.29
CA PRO A 56 31.00 11.65 13.56
C PRO A 56 30.54 12.97 12.93
N ASN A 57 31.44 13.96 12.88
CA ASN A 57 31.17 15.20 12.16
C ASN A 57 31.69 15.13 10.72
N THR A 58 31.27 14.08 10.01
CA THR A 58 31.68 13.79 8.63
C THR A 58 31.32 14.94 7.69
N GLU A 59 32.25 15.34 6.83
CA GLU A 59 32.00 16.31 5.77
C GLU A 59 31.21 15.65 4.62
N LEU A 60 30.13 16.29 4.18
CA LEU A 60 29.26 15.84 3.10
C LEU A 60 28.97 17.03 2.17
N THR A 61 28.63 16.73 0.93
CA THR A 61 28.24 17.70 -0.08
C THR A 61 26.77 17.51 -0.42
N THR A 62 25.98 18.56 -0.29
CA THR A 62 24.55 18.56 -0.65
C THR A 62 24.35 18.56 -2.17
N HIS A 63 23.15 18.22 -2.62
CA HIS A 63 22.76 18.30 -4.04
C HIS A 63 22.84 19.73 -4.63
N GLU A 64 22.89 20.78 -3.81
CA GLU A 64 23.16 22.16 -4.23
C GLU A 64 24.66 22.50 -4.30
N GLY A 65 25.55 21.52 -4.08
CA GLY A 65 27.01 21.72 -4.07
C GLY A 65 27.56 22.36 -2.80
N LYS A 66 26.72 22.57 -1.77
CA LYS A 66 27.17 23.11 -0.48
C LYS A 66 27.78 22.03 0.39
N VAL A 67 28.98 22.29 0.91
CA VAL A 67 29.65 21.46 1.93
C VAL A 67 29.01 21.68 3.30
N VAL A 68 28.70 20.59 4.00
CA VAL A 68 28.06 20.55 5.33
C VAL A 68 28.70 19.48 6.20
N ASN A 69 28.62 19.66 7.51
CA ASN A 69 29.11 18.70 8.50
C ASN A 69 27.96 17.92 9.10
N PHE A 70 28.06 16.59 9.13
CA PHE A 70 26.98 15.71 9.54
C PHE A 70 26.39 16.08 10.91
N PHE A 71 27.20 16.18 11.96
CA PHE A 71 26.65 16.45 13.30
C PHE A 71 26.17 17.89 13.44
N GLU A 72 27.06 18.87 13.23
CA GLU A 72 26.77 20.28 13.51
C GLU A 72 25.67 20.86 12.61
N ASP A 73 25.66 20.51 11.33
CA ASP A 73 24.72 21.09 10.36
C ASP A 73 23.45 20.25 10.16
N LEU A 74 23.51 18.92 10.30
CA LEU A 74 22.38 18.04 9.95
C LEU A 74 21.63 17.48 11.16
N ILE A 75 22.32 17.20 12.27
CA ILE A 75 21.72 16.42 13.38
C ILE A 75 21.46 17.25 14.63
N LYS A 76 22.36 18.19 14.95
CA LYS A 76 22.30 18.98 16.18
C LYS A 76 20.97 19.71 16.30
N ASP A 77 20.31 19.53 17.46
CA ASP A 77 19.03 20.14 17.80
C ASP A 77 17.87 19.86 16.81
N LYS A 78 18.00 18.83 15.96
CA LYS A 78 17.03 18.51 14.91
C LYS A 78 16.34 17.17 15.12
N ILE A 79 15.14 17.06 14.56
CA ILE A 79 14.45 15.79 14.31
C ILE A 79 14.79 15.38 12.88
N VAL A 80 15.30 14.18 12.71
CA VAL A 80 15.87 13.73 11.44
C VAL A 80 15.38 12.34 11.04
N ALA A 81 15.24 12.13 9.74
CA ALA A 81 15.13 10.82 9.11
C ALA A 81 16.27 10.65 8.11
N ILE A 82 17.03 9.57 8.21
CA ILE A 82 18.27 9.37 7.44
C ILE A 82 18.26 7.98 6.79
N ASN A 83 18.27 7.95 5.47
CA ASN A 83 18.46 6.73 4.69
C ASN A 83 19.69 6.83 3.79
N PHE A 84 20.17 5.68 3.33
CA PHE A 84 21.32 5.56 2.43
C PHE A 84 20.86 4.98 1.11
N ILE A 85 21.18 5.66 0.01
CA ILE A 85 20.70 5.31 -1.34
C ILE A 85 21.85 5.33 -2.35
N TYR A 86 21.57 4.94 -3.59
CA TYR A 86 22.40 5.30 -4.74
C TYR A 86 21.48 5.46 -5.95
N THR A 87 21.71 6.48 -6.79
CA THR A 87 20.70 6.89 -7.79
C THR A 87 20.54 5.90 -8.94
N SER A 88 21.55 5.07 -9.18
CA SER A 88 21.55 4.01 -10.19
C SER A 88 20.87 2.71 -9.73
N CYS A 89 20.32 2.67 -8.51
CA CYS A 89 19.58 1.52 -8.01
C CYS A 89 18.32 1.27 -8.87
N PRO A 90 18.15 0.07 -9.47
CA PRO A 90 17.04 -0.19 -10.37
C PRO A 90 15.71 -0.42 -9.64
N ASP A 91 15.75 -0.79 -8.35
CA ASP A 91 14.61 -1.38 -7.66
C ASP A 91 14.21 -0.60 -6.39
N VAL A 92 15.01 -0.68 -5.32
CA VAL A 92 14.54 -0.33 -3.97
C VAL A 92 14.66 1.17 -3.67
N CYS A 93 15.78 1.83 -3.96
CA CYS A 93 15.96 3.25 -3.63
C CYS A 93 14.92 4.18 -4.28
N PRO A 94 14.50 3.96 -5.56
CA PRO A 94 13.39 4.71 -6.16
C PRO A 94 12.08 4.57 -5.38
N LEU A 95 11.77 3.36 -4.93
CA LEU A 95 10.55 3.08 -4.15
C LEU A 95 10.62 3.71 -2.75
N GLU A 96 11.76 3.63 -2.07
CA GLU A 96 11.95 4.30 -0.77
C GLU A 96 11.79 5.80 -0.87
N THR A 97 12.41 6.40 -1.89
CA THR A 97 12.33 7.85 -2.12
C THR A 97 10.88 8.26 -2.26
N ALA A 98 10.12 7.54 -3.08
CA ALA A 98 8.73 7.86 -3.29
C ALA A 98 7.83 7.50 -2.08
N GLN A 99 8.19 6.53 -1.22
CA GLN A 99 7.50 6.38 0.07
C GLN A 99 7.66 7.63 0.95
N LEU A 100 8.88 8.14 1.03
CA LEU A 100 9.18 9.30 1.87
C LEU A 100 8.53 10.59 1.36
N THR A 101 8.22 10.70 0.06
CA THR A 101 7.41 11.82 -0.46
C THR A 101 5.97 11.77 0.05
N ARG A 102 5.39 10.59 0.30
CA ARG A 102 4.08 10.46 0.96
C ARG A 102 4.12 10.92 2.41
N VAL A 103 5.18 10.54 3.14
CA VAL A 103 5.42 11.06 4.50
C VAL A 103 5.56 12.57 4.49
N GLN A 104 6.33 13.11 3.53
CA GLN A 104 6.45 14.56 3.30
C GLN A 104 5.10 15.22 3.05
N LYS A 105 4.22 14.61 2.24
CA LYS A 105 2.88 15.14 1.95
C LYS A 105 2.03 15.21 3.23
N ILE A 106 2.05 14.15 4.05
CA ILE A 106 1.31 14.10 5.33
C ILE A 106 1.84 15.15 6.31
N MET A 107 3.16 15.32 6.36
CA MET A 107 3.82 16.25 7.27
C MET A 107 3.76 17.71 6.79
N GLY A 108 3.55 17.95 5.49
CA GLY A 108 3.44 19.28 4.89
C GLY A 108 4.68 20.13 5.15
N ASP A 109 4.46 21.38 5.59
CA ASP A 109 5.52 22.36 5.84
C ASP A 109 6.43 22.00 7.02
N ARG A 110 6.13 20.94 7.77
CA ARG A 110 7.04 20.44 8.82
C ARG A 110 8.36 19.92 8.24
N VAL A 111 8.32 19.32 7.05
CA VAL A 111 9.52 18.84 6.37
C VAL A 111 10.35 20.03 5.87
N GLY A 112 11.59 20.12 6.35
CA GLY A 112 12.51 21.23 6.09
C GLY A 112 12.52 22.30 7.19
N ASN A 113 11.53 22.32 8.08
CA ASN A 113 11.44 23.27 9.19
C ASN A 113 11.76 22.63 10.54
N ASP A 114 10.87 21.80 11.08
CA ASP A 114 11.06 21.15 12.38
C ASP A 114 11.45 19.66 12.24
N VAL A 115 11.27 19.09 11.06
CA VAL A 115 11.71 17.73 10.72
C VAL A 115 12.51 17.74 9.43
N HIS A 116 13.67 17.09 9.41
CA HIS A 116 14.57 17.09 8.25
C HIS A 116 14.84 15.68 7.74
N PHE A 117 14.63 15.44 6.44
CA PHE A 117 15.01 14.17 5.83
C PHE A 117 16.35 14.31 5.11
N TYR A 118 17.14 13.25 5.16
CA TYR A 118 18.46 13.18 4.56
C TYR A 118 18.63 11.85 3.83
N SER A 119 18.86 11.92 2.52
CA SER A 119 19.21 10.75 1.72
C SER A 119 20.69 10.86 1.33
N ILE A 120 21.52 9.94 1.82
CA ILE A 120 22.98 9.99 1.67
C ILE A 120 23.40 8.91 0.66
N SER A 121 24.11 9.32 -0.40
CA SER A 121 24.62 8.39 -1.41
C SER A 121 25.69 7.46 -0.85
N ILE A 122 25.64 6.19 -1.23
CA ILE A 122 26.69 5.18 -1.02
C ILE A 122 27.59 5.00 -2.24
N ASP A 123 27.27 5.65 -3.36
CA ASP A 123 28.00 5.59 -4.63
C ASP A 123 28.45 6.99 -5.10
N PRO A 124 29.34 7.65 -4.34
CA PRO A 124 29.74 9.03 -4.60
C PRO A 124 30.54 9.22 -5.91
N GLU A 125 31.02 8.13 -6.51
CA GLU A 125 31.71 8.15 -7.80
C GLU A 125 30.74 8.45 -8.96
N HIS A 126 29.46 8.10 -8.81
CA HIS A 126 28.42 8.31 -9.83
C HIS A 126 27.37 9.33 -9.40
N ASP A 127 27.09 9.42 -8.10
CA ASP A 127 26.09 10.33 -7.54
C ASP A 127 26.71 11.70 -7.20
N THR A 128 26.99 12.49 -8.23
CA THR A 128 27.42 13.89 -8.07
C THR A 128 26.26 14.76 -7.56
N PRO A 129 26.53 15.97 -7.03
CA PRO A 129 25.47 16.89 -6.60
C PRO A 129 24.39 17.13 -7.67
N GLU A 130 24.80 17.25 -8.93
CA GLU A 130 23.89 17.46 -10.07
C GLU A 130 22.98 16.24 -10.30
N VAL A 131 23.56 15.03 -10.29
CA VAL A 131 22.80 13.78 -10.43
C VAL A 131 21.80 13.60 -9.27
N LEU A 132 22.22 13.93 -8.06
CA LEU A 132 21.33 13.92 -6.89
C LEU A 132 20.22 14.96 -6.99
N ALA A 133 20.49 16.15 -7.53
CA ALA A 133 19.48 17.18 -7.74
C ALA A 133 18.43 16.74 -8.77
N GLU A 134 18.85 16.14 -9.89
CA GLU A 134 17.95 15.57 -10.89
C GLU A 134 17.11 14.42 -10.32
N TYR A 135 17.74 13.51 -9.58
CA TYR A 135 17.03 12.41 -8.92
C TYR A 135 15.99 12.94 -7.93
N ARG A 136 16.36 13.89 -7.07
CA ARG A 136 15.45 14.55 -6.14
C ARG A 136 14.26 15.19 -6.85
N GLN A 137 14.53 15.93 -7.92
CA GLN A 137 13.49 16.63 -8.70
C GLN A 137 12.50 15.64 -9.32
N ARG A 138 12.99 14.51 -9.86
CA ARG A 138 12.15 13.46 -10.47
C ARG A 138 11.07 12.92 -9.52
N PHE A 139 11.33 12.88 -8.21
CA PHE A 139 10.37 12.39 -7.22
C PHE A 139 9.59 13.50 -6.52
N GLY A 140 9.82 14.79 -6.82
CA GLY A 140 9.22 15.89 -6.04
C GLY A 140 9.67 15.90 -4.57
N ALA A 141 10.82 15.29 -4.28
CA ALA A 141 11.40 15.26 -2.95
C ALA A 141 11.89 16.67 -2.57
N LYS A 142 11.42 17.21 -1.44
CA LYS A 142 11.78 18.56 -0.98
C LYS A 142 12.95 18.57 0.01
N TRP A 143 13.42 17.40 0.45
CA TRP A 143 14.49 17.28 1.45
C TRP A 143 15.89 17.23 0.83
N THR A 144 16.92 17.17 1.67
CA THR A 144 18.32 17.29 1.23
C THR A 144 18.91 15.92 0.85
N PHE A 145 19.48 15.85 -0.34
CA PHE A 145 20.27 14.71 -0.80
C PHE A 145 21.76 15.05 -0.64
N LEU A 146 22.58 14.08 -0.23
CA LEU A 146 24.00 14.29 0.08
C LEU A 146 24.88 13.22 -0.55
N THR A 147 26.10 13.60 -0.92
CA THR A 147 27.21 12.72 -1.33
C THR A 147 28.46 13.06 -0.51
N GLY A 148 29.53 12.28 -0.62
CA GLY A 148 30.76 12.52 0.15
C GLY A 148 31.84 11.48 -0.09
N ASP A 149 32.92 11.51 0.69
CA ASP A 149 33.96 10.49 0.57
C ASP A 149 33.41 9.10 0.93
N LYS A 150 33.74 8.12 0.10
CA LYS A 150 33.24 6.74 0.20
C LYS A 150 33.58 6.09 1.55
N GLN A 151 34.80 6.28 2.05
CA GLN A 151 35.22 5.68 3.32
C GLN A 151 34.54 6.37 4.50
N GLN A 152 34.38 7.69 4.43
CA GLN A 152 33.67 8.45 5.44
C GLN A 152 32.18 8.08 5.51
N VAL A 153 31.53 7.88 4.35
CA VAL A 153 30.14 7.40 4.27
C VAL A 153 30.02 6.00 4.87
N ILE A 154 30.92 5.06 4.56
CA ILE A 154 30.92 3.73 5.17
C ILE A 154 31.07 3.81 6.71
N GLY A 155 32.00 4.65 7.19
CA GLY A 155 32.19 4.89 8.63
C GLY A 155 30.93 5.45 9.29
N LEU A 156 30.26 6.39 8.64
CA LEU A 156 29.00 6.96 9.10
C LEU A 156 27.89 5.90 9.18
N ARG A 157 27.73 5.08 8.13
CA ARG A 157 26.74 3.98 8.10
C ARG A 157 26.96 2.99 9.25
N ARG A 158 28.21 2.61 9.52
CA ARG A 158 28.57 1.75 10.66
C ARG A 158 28.17 2.39 11.99
N LYS A 159 28.44 3.69 12.17
CA LYS A 159 28.08 4.41 13.40
C LYS A 159 26.57 4.54 13.61
N LEU A 160 25.80 4.66 12.54
CA LEU A 160 24.34 4.70 12.60
C LEU A 160 23.69 3.30 12.70
N GLY A 161 24.47 2.22 12.71
CA GLY A 161 23.95 0.85 12.72
C GLY A 161 23.28 0.44 11.40
N LEU A 162 23.58 1.14 10.29
CA LEU A 162 23.00 0.93 8.96
C LEU A 162 23.98 0.25 7.98
N TYR A 163 24.99 -0.44 8.52
CA TYR A 163 25.96 -1.23 7.76
C TYR A 163 25.99 -2.67 8.27
N VAL A 164 25.77 -3.61 7.37
CA VAL A 164 25.74 -5.06 7.58
C VAL A 164 26.88 -5.70 6.80
N GLU A 165 27.83 -6.30 7.51
CA GLU A 165 28.92 -7.04 6.90
C GLU A 165 28.39 -8.18 6.01
N GLY A 166 29.01 -8.38 4.85
CA GLY A 166 28.62 -9.34 3.82
C GLY A 166 27.55 -8.81 2.87
N ALA A 167 26.49 -8.20 3.40
CA ALA A 167 25.47 -7.55 2.58
C ALA A 167 26.04 -6.30 1.90
N ASP A 168 26.73 -5.44 2.66
CA ASP A 168 27.28 -4.17 2.21
C ASP A 168 28.75 -4.23 1.76
N SER A 169 29.48 -5.30 2.11
CA SER A 169 30.96 -5.37 1.94
C SER A 169 31.48 -6.15 0.73
N GLY A 170 30.62 -6.62 -0.19
CA GLY A 170 31.09 -6.91 -1.56
C GLY A 170 30.83 -8.29 -2.18
N ALA A 171 29.67 -8.91 -1.99
CA ALA A 171 29.25 -10.04 -2.84
C ALA A 171 28.36 -9.63 -4.02
N ASN A 172 27.53 -8.59 -3.85
CA ASN A 172 26.64 -8.06 -4.87
C ASN A 172 26.54 -6.55 -4.70
N LYS A 173 26.99 -5.76 -5.70
CA LYS A 173 26.96 -4.29 -5.66
C LYS A 173 25.54 -3.71 -5.50
N ASN A 174 24.52 -4.50 -5.83
CA ASN A 174 23.12 -4.09 -5.72
C ASN A 174 22.51 -4.38 -4.34
N ASN A 175 23.25 -5.05 -3.45
CA ASN A 175 22.77 -5.38 -2.12
C ASN A 175 23.31 -4.36 -1.11
N HIS A 176 22.41 -3.70 -0.38
CA HIS A 176 22.77 -2.93 0.79
C HIS A 176 21.65 -2.94 1.82
N ASN A 177 21.96 -2.57 3.06
CA ASN A 177 20.92 -2.36 4.07
C ASN A 177 20.01 -1.19 3.65
N VAL A 178 18.71 -1.49 3.54
CA VAL A 178 17.61 -0.56 3.17
C VAL A 178 16.90 0.03 4.40
N SER A 179 17.45 -0.22 5.59
CA SER A 179 16.93 0.38 6.82
C SER A 179 17.24 1.87 6.86
N MET A 180 16.30 2.62 7.42
CA MET A 180 16.42 4.03 7.75
C MET A 180 16.64 4.19 9.26
N ILE A 181 17.22 5.31 9.70
CA ILE A 181 17.20 5.71 11.12
C ILE A 181 16.43 7.01 11.25
N ILE A 182 15.58 7.10 12.27
CA ILE A 182 14.97 8.36 12.69
C ILE A 182 15.43 8.72 14.09
N GLY A 183 15.53 10.01 14.38
CA GLY A 183 15.96 10.43 15.70
C GLY A 183 15.78 11.90 16.00
N ASN A 184 15.87 12.22 17.29
CA ASN A 184 15.89 13.56 17.81
C ASN A 184 17.09 13.68 18.75
N GLN A 185 18.07 14.48 18.35
CA GLN A 185 19.32 14.62 19.09
C GLN A 185 19.10 15.20 20.49
N LYS A 186 18.19 16.17 20.62
CA LYS A 186 17.86 16.87 21.87
C LYS A 186 17.19 15.97 22.90
N THR A 187 16.27 15.11 22.46
CA THR A 187 15.61 14.14 23.37
C THR A 187 16.41 12.85 23.54
N GLY A 188 17.41 12.63 22.68
CA GLY A 188 18.21 11.41 22.65
C GLY A 188 17.44 10.16 22.21
N ARG A 189 16.27 10.34 21.58
CA ARG A 189 15.46 9.24 21.06
C ARG A 189 15.91 8.92 19.64
N TRP A 190 16.30 7.67 19.41
CA TRP A 190 16.77 7.16 18.11
C TRP A 190 16.18 5.78 17.88
N MET A 191 15.81 5.49 16.64
CA MET A 191 15.27 4.18 16.26
C MET A 191 15.51 3.85 14.80
N THR A 192 15.86 2.60 14.53
CA THR A 192 15.86 2.05 13.18
C THR A 192 14.42 1.83 12.72
N ARG A 193 14.16 2.17 11.46
CA ARG A 193 12.88 2.11 10.78
C ARG A 193 13.01 1.58 9.37
N SER A 194 11.88 1.14 8.83
CA SER A 194 11.78 0.83 7.41
C SER A 194 11.27 2.06 6.67
N PRO A 195 11.88 2.46 5.55
CA PRO A 195 11.29 3.48 4.67
C PRO A 195 9.95 3.03 4.07
N PHE A 196 9.61 1.74 4.14
CA PHE A 196 8.34 1.15 3.70
C PHE A 196 7.29 1.02 4.82
N GLU A 197 7.53 1.61 6.00
CA GLU A 197 6.50 1.68 7.04
C GLU A 197 5.28 2.47 6.58
N ASN A 198 4.14 2.27 7.24
CA ASN A 198 2.95 3.07 6.98
C ASN A 198 3.29 4.58 7.13
N PRO A 199 3.01 5.42 6.12
CA PRO A 199 3.50 6.79 6.10
C PRO A 199 2.86 7.66 7.20
N HIS A 200 1.63 7.35 7.65
CA HIS A 200 1.01 8.05 8.79
C HIS A 200 1.68 7.68 10.12
N VAL A 201 2.04 6.41 10.30
CA VAL A 201 2.77 5.97 11.51
C VAL A 201 4.14 6.62 11.56
N LEU A 202 4.84 6.65 10.44
CA LEU A 202 6.16 7.30 10.35
C LEU A 202 6.05 8.83 10.57
N ALA A 203 5.05 9.49 9.99
CA ALA A 203 4.79 10.91 10.21
C ALA A 203 4.45 11.21 11.68
N ASP A 204 3.67 10.36 12.35
CA ASP A 204 3.38 10.50 13.79
C ASP A 204 4.63 10.29 14.65
N GLN A 205 5.45 9.29 14.33
CA GLN A 205 6.70 9.05 15.05
C GLN A 205 7.66 10.24 14.95
N LEU A 206 7.84 10.79 13.76
CA LEU A 206 8.66 11.97 13.50
C LEU A 206 8.05 13.22 14.13
N GLY A 207 6.74 13.38 14.02
CA GLY A 207 6.04 14.59 14.41
C GLY A 207 5.74 14.72 15.90
N ASN A 208 5.54 13.59 16.60
CA ASN A 208 5.03 13.53 17.97
C ASN A 208 5.91 12.63 18.88
N TRP A 209 6.17 11.37 18.51
CA TRP A 209 6.87 10.46 19.42
C TRP A 209 8.30 10.91 19.74
N LEU A 210 9.07 11.31 18.71
CA LEU A 210 10.47 11.73 18.88
C LEU A 210 10.62 13.00 19.72
N ASN A 211 9.60 13.86 19.75
CA ASN A 211 9.62 15.10 20.53
C ASN A 211 9.16 14.90 21.99
N GLY A 212 8.64 13.73 22.36
CA GLY A 212 8.10 13.49 23.70
C GLY A 212 6.60 13.71 23.85
N TRP A 213 5.83 13.73 22.76
CA TRP A 213 4.40 14.07 22.76
C TRP A 213 4.13 15.47 23.31
N VAL A 214 5.03 16.41 23.04
CA VAL A 214 4.94 17.79 23.55
C VAL A 214 3.79 18.54 22.88
N SER A 215 3.39 18.14 21.67
CA SER A 215 2.16 18.55 21.02
C SER A 215 0.96 17.87 21.68
N LYS A 216 0.02 18.67 22.20
CA LYS A 216 -1.26 18.17 22.71
C LYS A 216 -1.99 17.46 21.57
N GLN A 217 -2.24 16.16 21.73
CA GLN A 217 -3.09 15.41 20.79
C GLN A 217 -4.46 16.08 20.75
N VAL A 218 -4.83 16.61 19.58
CA VAL A 218 -6.19 17.09 19.31
C VAL A 218 -6.92 15.89 18.72
N GLY A 219 -7.54 15.10 19.58
CA GLY A 219 -8.29 13.91 19.19
C GLY A 219 -9.70 13.94 19.74
N ASP A 220 -10.61 13.27 19.05
CA ASP A 220 -11.96 13.00 19.52
C ASP A 220 -11.93 12.08 20.75
N ASP A 221 -12.98 12.15 21.57
CA ASP A 221 -13.16 11.23 22.70
C ASP A 221 -13.12 9.78 22.23
N TYR A 222 -12.57 8.88 23.06
CA TYR A 222 -12.51 7.44 22.78
C TYR A 222 -13.91 6.85 22.57
N ASP A 223 -14.94 7.47 23.17
CA ASP A 223 -16.34 7.15 22.96
C ASP A 223 -16.81 7.34 21.50
N ASN A 224 -16.08 8.13 20.71
CA ASN A 224 -16.33 8.36 19.28
C ASN A 224 -15.42 7.52 18.37
N ALA A 225 -14.61 6.61 18.92
CA ALA A 225 -13.74 5.76 18.11
C ALA A 225 -14.59 4.88 17.17
N PRO A 226 -14.25 4.78 15.87
CA PRO A 226 -15.01 3.97 14.94
C PRO A 226 -14.92 2.49 15.32
N GLU A 227 -16.02 1.76 15.16
CA GLU A 227 -16.00 0.31 15.30
C GLU A 227 -15.05 -0.31 14.26
N LEU A 228 -14.12 -1.14 14.73
CA LEU A 228 -13.20 -1.85 13.85
C LEU A 228 -13.97 -2.90 13.05
N ARG A 229 -14.03 -2.71 11.73
CA ARG A 229 -14.58 -3.73 10.85
C ARG A 229 -13.66 -4.96 10.78
N PRO A 230 -14.21 -6.17 10.60
CA PRO A 230 -13.40 -7.35 10.33
C PRO A 230 -12.64 -7.16 9.01
N LEU A 231 -11.35 -7.50 9.02
CA LEU A 231 -10.51 -7.49 7.82
C LEU A 231 -10.84 -8.72 6.96
N THR A 232 -10.89 -8.53 5.64
CA THR A 232 -10.99 -9.65 4.69
C THR A 232 -9.64 -10.34 4.54
N LEU A 233 -9.54 -11.49 3.88
CA LEU A 233 -8.25 -12.18 3.73
C LEU A 233 -7.28 -11.41 2.81
N GLY A 234 -7.80 -10.68 1.83
CA GLY A 234 -7.01 -9.87 0.90
C GLY A 234 -6.49 -8.56 1.49
N GLU A 235 -7.20 -7.99 2.46
CA GLU A 235 -6.83 -6.68 3.02
C GLU A 235 -5.48 -6.68 3.76
N PRO A 236 -5.14 -7.65 4.63
CA PRO A 236 -3.81 -7.75 5.22
C PRO A 236 -2.71 -7.87 4.17
N LEU A 237 -2.96 -8.61 3.08
CA LEU A 237 -2.02 -8.73 1.98
C LEU A 237 -1.82 -7.36 1.30
N PHE A 238 -2.90 -6.65 1.00
CA PHE A 238 -2.83 -5.32 0.40
C PHE A 238 -2.04 -4.36 1.30
N ARG A 239 -2.39 -4.29 2.60
CA ARG A 239 -1.76 -3.40 3.57
C ARG A 239 -0.26 -3.66 3.74
N THR A 240 0.18 -4.91 3.59
CA THR A 240 1.59 -5.30 3.80
C THR A 240 2.42 -5.38 2.52
N ARG A 241 1.80 -5.52 1.35
CA ARG A 241 2.49 -5.76 0.07
C ARG A 241 2.24 -4.70 -1.00
N CYS A 242 1.12 -3.99 -0.93
CA CYS A 242 0.65 -3.12 -2.02
C CYS A 242 0.52 -1.65 -1.60
N ALA A 243 0.07 -1.40 -0.36
CA ALA A 243 -0.28 -0.06 0.14
C ALA A 243 0.89 0.93 0.15
N SER A 244 2.14 0.44 0.15
CA SER A 244 3.30 1.31 -0.05
C SER A 244 3.20 2.02 -1.41
N CYS A 245 2.87 1.32 -2.50
CA CYS A 245 2.87 1.92 -3.83
C CYS A 245 1.49 2.37 -4.31
N HIS A 246 0.42 1.76 -3.82
CA HIS A 246 -0.94 1.92 -4.34
C HIS A 246 -1.88 2.57 -3.31
N SER A 247 -2.69 3.52 -3.75
CA SER A 247 -3.86 4.03 -3.02
C SER A 247 -5.13 3.23 -3.36
N VAL A 248 -6.18 3.42 -2.55
CA VAL A 248 -7.53 2.86 -2.72
C VAL A 248 -8.61 3.86 -2.33
N ASP A 249 -8.28 5.14 -2.34
CA ASP A 249 -9.18 6.24 -1.96
C ASP A 249 -9.86 6.89 -3.17
N GLY A 250 -9.53 6.43 -4.39
CA GLY A 250 -10.06 6.96 -5.64
C GLY A 250 -9.39 8.27 -6.07
N ILE A 251 -8.34 8.70 -5.37
CA ILE A 251 -7.55 9.87 -5.69
C ILE A 251 -6.23 9.39 -6.28
N GLU A 252 -5.90 9.89 -7.47
CA GLU A 252 -4.67 9.57 -8.18
C GLU A 252 -3.91 10.87 -8.44
N ASP A 253 -2.76 11.05 -7.79
CA ASP A 253 -1.92 12.24 -7.94
C ASP A 253 -0.85 12.03 -9.03
N GLU A 254 -0.36 13.12 -9.61
CA GLU A 254 0.72 13.07 -10.61
C GLU A 254 2.03 12.49 -10.05
N ASP A 255 2.26 12.63 -8.74
CA ASP A 255 3.46 12.16 -8.04
C ASP A 255 3.32 10.73 -7.47
N ASP A 256 2.22 10.03 -7.74
CA ASP A 256 2.00 8.69 -7.19
C ASP A 256 2.96 7.64 -7.77
N ILE A 257 3.32 6.68 -6.92
CA ILE A 257 4.24 5.58 -7.25
C ILE A 257 3.59 4.57 -8.18
N GLY A 258 2.29 4.37 -7.99
CA GLY A 258 1.49 3.44 -8.75
C GLY A 258 0.03 3.91 -8.77
N PRO A 259 -0.78 3.31 -9.64
CA PRO A 259 -2.19 3.68 -9.79
C PRO A 259 -2.95 3.49 -8.48
N ASP A 260 -3.96 4.34 -8.27
CA ASP A 260 -5.06 4.03 -7.38
C ASP A 260 -5.80 2.77 -7.87
N LEU A 261 -6.05 1.86 -6.94
CA LEU A 261 -6.66 0.56 -7.21
C LEU A 261 -8.16 0.50 -6.92
N LEU A 262 -8.78 1.59 -6.44
CA LEU A 262 -10.22 1.63 -6.23
C LEU A 262 -10.92 1.41 -7.57
N GLY A 263 -11.62 0.29 -7.68
CA GLY A 263 -12.32 -0.11 -8.91
C GLY A 263 -11.42 -0.59 -10.06
N VAL A 264 -10.18 -0.97 -9.77
CA VAL A 264 -9.25 -1.52 -10.79
C VAL A 264 -9.81 -2.77 -11.47
N THR A 265 -10.61 -3.56 -10.76
CA THR A 265 -11.20 -4.79 -11.28
C THR A 265 -12.34 -4.55 -12.28
N GLN A 266 -12.92 -3.34 -12.30
CA GLN A 266 -13.82 -2.92 -13.38
C GLN A 266 -13.05 -2.33 -14.57
N ARG A 267 -11.87 -1.73 -14.32
CA ARG A 267 -11.03 -1.10 -15.37
C ARG A 267 -10.09 -2.08 -16.10
N ARG A 268 -9.86 -3.26 -15.54
CA ARG A 268 -8.87 -4.23 -16.04
C ARG A 268 -9.40 -5.65 -15.99
N GLU A 269 -9.08 -6.42 -17.02
CA GLU A 269 -9.45 -7.82 -17.10
C GLU A 269 -8.83 -8.63 -15.94
N LYS A 270 -9.64 -9.46 -15.27
CA LYS A 270 -9.20 -10.26 -14.12
C LYS A 270 -8.00 -11.16 -14.44
N HIS A 271 -7.95 -11.77 -15.62
CA HIS A 271 -6.79 -12.57 -16.07
C HIS A 271 -5.53 -11.75 -16.24
N TRP A 272 -5.66 -10.52 -16.77
CA TRP A 272 -4.53 -9.60 -16.89
C TRP A 272 -4.02 -9.22 -15.50
N LEU A 273 -4.91 -8.92 -14.54
CA LEU A 273 -4.55 -8.64 -13.15
C LEU A 273 -3.85 -9.84 -12.48
N ILE A 274 -4.34 -11.06 -12.69
CA ILE A 274 -3.69 -12.28 -12.17
C ILE A 274 -2.27 -12.41 -12.71
N LYS A 275 -2.07 -12.24 -14.03
CA LYS A 275 -0.73 -12.29 -14.63
C LYS A 275 0.17 -11.18 -14.12
N TRP A 276 -0.36 -9.97 -14.01
CA TRP A 276 0.36 -8.79 -13.55
C TRP A 276 0.84 -8.94 -12.10
N LEU A 277 -0.04 -9.40 -11.21
CA LEU A 277 0.31 -9.63 -9.80
C LEU A 277 1.30 -10.79 -9.60
N ARG A 278 1.27 -11.82 -10.46
CA ARG A 278 2.18 -12.97 -10.38
C ARG A 278 3.55 -12.72 -11.02
N SER A 279 3.61 -11.92 -12.07
CA SER A 279 4.81 -11.80 -12.91
C SER A 279 4.89 -10.46 -13.66
N PRO A 280 4.92 -9.32 -12.95
CA PRO A 280 4.98 -8.00 -13.58
C PRO A 280 6.27 -7.82 -14.39
N ASP A 281 7.39 -8.34 -13.88
CA ASP A 281 8.70 -8.39 -14.53
C ASP A 281 8.64 -9.06 -15.91
N LYS A 282 7.96 -10.21 -16.02
CA LYS A 282 7.81 -10.92 -17.29
C LYS A 282 6.88 -10.18 -18.25
N MET A 283 5.85 -9.50 -17.75
CA MET A 283 4.94 -8.74 -18.60
C MET A 283 5.65 -7.53 -19.24
N ILE A 284 6.49 -6.84 -18.46
CA ILE A 284 7.34 -5.76 -18.98
C ILE A 284 8.36 -6.31 -19.99
N ALA A 285 9.06 -7.40 -19.65
CA ALA A 285 10.04 -8.01 -20.54
C ALA A 285 9.44 -8.49 -21.87
N ASN A 286 8.22 -9.02 -21.83
CA ASN A 286 7.45 -9.44 -23.01
C ASN A 286 6.76 -8.27 -23.73
N LYS A 287 7.02 -7.03 -23.31
CA LYS A 287 6.50 -5.79 -23.91
C LYS A 287 4.96 -5.75 -23.95
N ASP A 288 4.31 -6.18 -22.88
CA ASP A 288 2.85 -6.00 -22.73
C ASP A 288 2.50 -4.51 -22.85
N PRO A 289 1.57 -4.12 -23.75
CA PRO A 289 1.34 -2.71 -24.08
C PRO A 289 0.76 -1.92 -22.89
N ILE A 290 -0.04 -2.57 -22.03
CA ILE A 290 -0.61 -1.92 -20.85
C ILE A 290 0.47 -1.75 -19.79
N ALA A 291 1.28 -2.79 -19.56
CA ALA A 291 2.40 -2.73 -18.62
C ALA A 291 3.40 -1.63 -19.00
N LEU A 292 3.75 -1.49 -20.28
CA LEU A 292 4.67 -0.44 -20.76
C LEU A 292 4.06 0.96 -20.66
N ALA A 293 2.76 1.11 -20.91
CA ALA A 293 2.07 2.38 -20.75
C ALA A 293 2.04 2.81 -19.27
N LEU A 294 1.75 1.88 -18.36
CA LEU A 294 1.79 2.12 -16.91
C LEU A 294 3.20 2.46 -16.45
N LEU A 295 4.20 1.68 -16.88
CA LEU A 295 5.61 1.94 -16.56
C LEU A 295 6.01 3.36 -16.95
N LYS A 296 5.69 3.79 -18.17
CA LYS A 296 5.97 5.16 -18.62
C LYS A 296 5.22 6.21 -17.80
N LYS A 297 3.97 5.93 -17.41
CA LYS A 297 3.14 6.85 -16.62
C LYS A 297 3.72 7.08 -15.23
N TYR A 298 4.15 6.02 -14.55
CA TYR A 298 4.67 6.08 -13.18
C TYR A 298 6.19 6.13 -13.15
N ASN A 299 6.76 7.16 -13.79
CA ASN A 299 8.18 7.49 -13.72
C ASN A 299 9.14 6.35 -14.09
N ASN A 300 8.76 5.42 -14.97
CA ASN A 300 9.54 4.23 -15.31
C ASN A 300 9.93 3.38 -14.08
N LEU A 301 9.11 3.39 -13.03
CA LEU A 301 9.27 2.56 -11.84
C LEU A 301 8.58 1.21 -12.09
N PRO A 302 9.33 0.10 -12.23
CA PRO A 302 8.71 -1.19 -12.43
C PRO A 302 8.00 -1.66 -11.14
N MET A 303 6.79 -2.19 -11.28
CA MET A 303 6.16 -2.89 -10.15
C MET A 303 6.99 -4.13 -9.79
N PRO A 304 7.45 -4.27 -8.54
CA PRO A 304 8.28 -5.40 -8.14
C PRO A 304 7.47 -6.70 -8.15
N ASN A 305 8.14 -7.83 -8.39
CA ASN A 305 7.52 -9.12 -8.22
C ASN A 305 7.40 -9.46 -6.72
N LEU A 306 6.18 -9.37 -6.19
CA LEU A 306 5.86 -9.61 -4.77
C LEU A 306 5.85 -11.10 -4.39
N ARG A 307 6.14 -12.00 -5.33
CA ARG A 307 6.20 -13.47 -5.16
C ARG A 307 4.92 -14.06 -4.57
N LEU A 308 3.78 -13.49 -4.94
CA LEU A 308 2.46 -13.91 -4.50
C LEU A 308 2.12 -15.29 -5.08
N ASN A 309 1.57 -16.16 -4.23
CA ASN A 309 0.99 -17.41 -4.68
C ASN A 309 -0.42 -17.19 -5.26
N GLU A 310 -1.00 -18.25 -5.83
CA GLU A 310 -2.28 -18.17 -6.52
C GLU A 310 -3.44 -17.73 -5.61
N GLN A 311 -3.49 -18.27 -4.39
CA GLN A 311 -4.52 -17.90 -3.43
C GLN A 311 -4.38 -16.44 -3.02
N GLU A 312 -3.16 -15.98 -2.72
CA GLU A 312 -2.91 -14.58 -2.34
C GLU A 312 -3.33 -13.60 -3.43
N VAL A 313 -3.12 -13.94 -4.70
CA VAL A 313 -3.57 -13.13 -5.84
C VAL A 313 -5.10 -13.09 -5.92
N ILE A 314 -5.76 -14.23 -5.71
CA ILE A 314 -7.23 -14.30 -5.69
C ILE A 314 -7.79 -13.44 -4.54
N GLU A 315 -7.25 -13.59 -3.33
CA GLU A 315 -7.70 -12.80 -2.17
C GLU A 315 -7.49 -11.30 -2.36
N LEU A 316 -6.36 -10.88 -2.94
CA LEU A 316 -6.11 -9.48 -3.28
C LEU A 316 -7.13 -8.95 -4.30
N ILE A 317 -7.43 -9.72 -5.35
CA ILE A 317 -8.42 -9.31 -6.34
C ILE A 317 -9.82 -9.24 -5.73
N THR A 318 -10.18 -10.20 -4.87
CA THR A 318 -11.45 -10.18 -4.13
C THR A 318 -11.56 -8.93 -3.26
N PHE A 319 -10.51 -8.58 -2.51
CA PHE A 319 -10.47 -7.34 -1.74
C PHE A 319 -10.65 -6.11 -2.65
N MET A 320 -9.98 -6.06 -3.81
CA MET A 320 -10.14 -4.96 -4.76
C MET A 320 -11.54 -4.89 -5.39
N ASP A 321 -12.20 -6.04 -5.58
CA ASP A 321 -13.61 -6.14 -5.99
C ASP A 321 -14.53 -5.54 -4.91
N GLU A 322 -14.27 -5.85 -3.63
CA GLU A 322 -15.07 -5.40 -2.48
C GLU A 322 -14.94 -3.90 -2.19
N LEU A 323 -13.79 -3.28 -2.48
CA LEU A 323 -13.56 -1.84 -2.28
C LEU A 323 -14.58 -0.96 -3.01
N HIS A 324 -15.25 -1.47 -4.04
CA HIS A 324 -16.21 -0.73 -4.86
C HIS A 324 -17.63 -0.66 -4.24
N ASP A 325 -17.94 -1.41 -3.19
CA ASP A 325 -19.28 -1.43 -2.59
C ASP A 325 -19.36 -0.57 -1.32
N PRO A 326 -19.92 0.65 -1.38
CA PRO A 326 -20.11 1.51 -0.20
C PRO A 326 -21.14 0.95 0.80
N ASN A 327 -21.85 -0.13 0.47
CA ASN A 327 -22.81 -0.84 1.31
C ASN A 327 -22.37 -2.27 1.68
N ALA A 328 -21.12 -2.66 1.40
CA ALA A 328 -20.63 -3.98 1.77
C ALA A 328 -20.72 -4.16 3.29
N ALA A 329 -21.67 -4.99 3.73
CA ALA A 329 -21.84 -5.30 5.14
C ALA A 329 -20.54 -5.88 5.72
N PRO A 330 -20.13 -5.51 6.94
CA PRO A 330 -19.01 -6.16 7.61
C PRO A 330 -19.28 -7.67 7.67
N ILE A 331 -18.24 -8.47 7.50
CA ILE A 331 -18.25 -9.95 7.58
C ILE A 331 -18.53 -10.43 9.03
N SER A 332 -19.47 -9.82 9.75
CA SER A 332 -20.08 -10.39 10.95
C SER A 332 -21.26 -11.31 10.59
N SER A 333 -21.89 -11.13 9.42
CA SER A 333 -23.05 -11.91 9.00
C SER A 333 -22.72 -13.25 8.30
N LEU A 334 -21.47 -13.47 7.89
CA LEU A 334 -21.00 -14.75 7.31
C LEU A 334 -20.29 -15.66 8.34
N VAL A 335 -19.78 -15.10 9.43
CA VAL A 335 -19.11 -15.87 10.50
C VAL A 335 -20.11 -16.66 11.35
N SER A 336 -21.35 -16.19 11.48
CA SER A 336 -22.43 -16.93 12.16
C SER A 336 -22.83 -18.21 11.42
N LYS A 337 -22.69 -18.24 10.08
CA LYS A 337 -22.90 -19.47 9.27
C LYS A 337 -21.70 -20.42 9.29
N LEU A 338 -20.49 -19.93 9.60
CA LEU A 338 -19.28 -20.77 9.70
C LEU A 338 -19.11 -21.47 11.06
N LYS A 339 -19.75 -20.97 12.13
CA LYS A 339 -19.67 -21.60 13.47
C LYS A 339 -20.37 -22.96 13.54
N VAL A 340 -21.27 -23.27 12.61
CA VAL A 340 -21.95 -24.58 12.53
C VAL A 340 -21.09 -25.65 11.83
N TYR A 341 -20.01 -25.27 11.13
CA TYR A 341 -19.20 -26.22 10.35
C TYR A 341 -18.00 -26.82 11.09
N ARG A 342 -17.73 -26.40 12.35
CA ARG A 342 -16.59 -26.90 13.14
C ARG A 342 -16.89 -28.14 14.01
N GLN A 343 -18.14 -28.57 14.09
CA GLN A 343 -18.54 -29.77 14.82
C GLN A 343 -19.54 -30.57 14.02
N SER A 344 -19.06 -31.31 13.04
CA SER A 344 -19.57 -32.63 12.69
C SER A 344 -18.71 -33.19 11.57
N ALA A 345 -18.20 -34.39 11.82
CA ALA A 345 -17.73 -35.42 10.90
C ALA A 345 -17.18 -35.00 9.53
N VAL A 346 -16.06 -35.60 9.17
CA VAL A 346 -15.60 -35.76 7.78
C VAL A 346 -16.79 -36.15 6.89
N VAL A 347 -17.37 -35.16 6.21
CA VAL A 347 -18.28 -35.37 5.09
C VAL A 347 -17.47 -35.00 3.87
N LYS A 348 -17.10 -36.03 3.09
CA LYS A 348 -16.77 -35.86 1.68
C LYS A 348 -18.01 -35.26 1.00
N SER A 349 -18.09 -33.94 0.88
CA SER A 349 -19.06 -33.30 -0.01
C SER A 349 -18.38 -32.97 -1.32
N SER A 350 -18.57 -33.82 -2.31
CA SER A 350 -18.40 -33.50 -3.72
C SER A 350 -19.48 -32.48 -4.10
N VAL A 351 -19.15 -31.18 -4.07
CA VAL A 351 -19.95 -30.17 -4.75
C VAL A 351 -19.48 -30.12 -6.19
N ASN A 352 -20.20 -30.87 -7.03
CA ASN A 352 -19.97 -30.98 -8.46
C ASN A 352 -20.99 -30.05 -9.14
N VAL A 353 -20.66 -28.77 -9.28
CA VAL A 353 -21.47 -27.83 -10.06
C VAL A 353 -20.57 -27.29 -11.16
N ASP A 354 -20.88 -27.66 -12.41
CA ASP A 354 -20.19 -27.14 -13.57
C ASP A 354 -20.54 -25.66 -13.73
N VAL A 355 -19.64 -24.78 -13.32
CA VAL A 355 -19.71 -23.34 -13.55
C VAL A 355 -18.40 -22.87 -14.18
N VAL A 356 -18.47 -21.82 -14.97
CA VAL A 356 -17.29 -21.25 -15.66
C VAL A 356 -17.10 -19.82 -15.21
N ALA A 357 -15.85 -19.38 -15.08
CA ALA A 357 -15.59 -17.96 -14.95
C ALA A 357 -15.88 -17.29 -16.30
N VAL A 358 -16.62 -16.18 -16.29
CA VAL A 358 -17.01 -15.45 -17.51
C VAL A 358 -16.29 -14.11 -17.54
N MET A 359 -15.65 -13.82 -18.65
CA MET A 359 -14.90 -12.59 -18.88
C MET A 359 -15.36 -11.91 -20.17
N ASN A 360 -15.17 -10.59 -20.25
CA ASN A 360 -15.36 -9.79 -21.47
C ASN A 360 -16.74 -10.01 -22.11
N ALA A 361 -17.78 -10.07 -21.27
CA ALA A 361 -19.14 -10.34 -21.67
C ALA A 361 -19.81 -9.06 -22.19
N TRP A 362 -20.05 -9.00 -23.50
CA TRP A 362 -20.72 -7.85 -24.13
C TRP A 362 -21.54 -8.30 -25.33
N GLY A 363 -22.50 -7.48 -25.74
CA GLY A 363 -23.33 -7.69 -26.91
C GLY A 363 -23.18 -6.54 -27.90
N ARG A 364 -23.13 -6.84 -29.19
CA ARG A 364 -23.14 -5.81 -30.24
C ARG A 364 -24.56 -5.26 -30.41
N GLN A 365 -24.69 -3.94 -30.43
CA GLN A 365 -25.91 -3.27 -30.84
C GLN A 365 -26.23 -3.63 -32.30
N ALA A 366 -27.42 -4.18 -32.51
CA ALA A 366 -27.91 -4.48 -33.85
C ALA A 366 -28.29 -3.20 -34.61
N HIS A 367 -28.17 -3.22 -35.94
CA HIS A 367 -28.75 -2.18 -36.78
C HIS A 367 -30.26 -2.04 -36.49
N PRO A 368 -30.87 -0.83 -36.52
CA PRO A 368 -32.27 -0.64 -36.15
C PRO A 368 -33.26 -1.58 -36.84
N LYS A 369 -33.00 -1.92 -38.11
CA LYS A 369 -33.80 -2.83 -38.92
C LYS A 369 -33.47 -4.33 -38.77
N ALA A 370 -32.33 -4.68 -38.16
CA ALA A 370 -32.00 -6.08 -37.89
C ALA A 370 -32.78 -6.56 -36.67
N THR A 371 -33.04 -7.86 -36.52
CA THR A 371 -33.72 -8.45 -35.34
C THR A 371 -32.78 -9.32 -34.49
N THR A 372 -31.51 -9.38 -34.88
CA THR A 372 -30.50 -10.27 -34.30
C THR A 372 -29.34 -9.44 -33.77
N ASN A 373 -28.91 -9.74 -32.55
CA ASN A 373 -27.70 -9.22 -31.94
C ASN A 373 -26.63 -10.34 -31.88
N ALA A 374 -25.38 -9.96 -31.70
CA ALA A 374 -24.28 -10.89 -31.46
C ALA A 374 -23.73 -10.68 -30.04
N GLY A 375 -23.55 -11.77 -29.28
CA GLY A 375 -22.92 -11.76 -27.95
C GLY A 375 -21.52 -12.34 -27.98
N PHE A 376 -20.63 -11.76 -27.18
CA PHE A 376 -19.22 -12.11 -27.07
C PHE A 376 -18.84 -12.24 -25.59
N MET A 377 -17.94 -13.18 -25.30
CA MET A 377 -17.46 -13.48 -23.94
C MET A 377 -16.31 -14.48 -24.01
N THR A 378 -15.56 -14.63 -22.94
CA THR A 378 -14.65 -15.77 -22.74
C THR A 378 -15.12 -16.56 -21.53
N LEU A 379 -15.34 -17.85 -21.70
CA LEU A 379 -15.66 -18.79 -20.63
C LEU A 379 -14.39 -19.53 -20.24
N ILE A 380 -14.07 -19.59 -18.95
CA ILE A 380 -12.89 -20.29 -18.42
C ILE A 380 -13.38 -21.36 -17.47
N ASN A 381 -12.96 -22.60 -17.71
CA ASN A 381 -13.29 -23.69 -16.81
C ASN A 381 -12.29 -23.74 -15.65
N VAL A 382 -12.76 -23.31 -14.49
CA VAL A 382 -11.99 -23.27 -13.24
C VAL A 382 -12.12 -24.55 -12.42
N SER A 383 -12.89 -25.54 -12.90
CA SER A 383 -13.02 -26.85 -12.23
C SER A 383 -11.92 -27.82 -12.63
N ASP A 384 -11.79 -28.91 -11.87
CA ASP A 384 -10.86 -30.02 -12.13
C ASP A 384 -11.38 -31.01 -13.19
N LYS A 385 -12.58 -30.78 -13.75
CA LYS A 385 -13.23 -31.65 -14.74
C LYS A 385 -13.57 -30.90 -16.01
N THR A 386 -13.85 -31.63 -17.09
CA THR A 386 -14.33 -31.00 -18.33
C THR A 386 -15.78 -30.56 -18.16
N VAL A 387 -16.04 -29.28 -18.42
CA VAL A 387 -17.39 -28.70 -18.42
C VAL A 387 -17.94 -28.72 -19.83
N GLN A 388 -19.23 -29.03 -19.98
CA GLN A 388 -19.91 -29.03 -21.27
C GLN A 388 -21.10 -28.06 -21.25
N LEU A 389 -21.00 -27.01 -22.05
CA LEU A 389 -22.08 -26.04 -22.30
C LEU A 389 -23.03 -26.61 -23.36
N ARG A 390 -24.32 -26.65 -23.04
CA ARG A 390 -25.36 -27.28 -23.84
C ARG A 390 -26.28 -26.28 -24.51
N ALA A 391 -26.71 -25.27 -23.76
CA ALA A 391 -27.67 -24.28 -24.25
C ALA A 391 -27.44 -22.92 -23.58
N ALA A 392 -28.13 -21.92 -24.11
CA ALA A 392 -28.29 -20.63 -23.47
C ALA A 392 -29.69 -20.07 -23.71
N SER A 393 -30.16 -19.20 -22.82
CA SER A 393 -31.46 -18.53 -22.92
C SER A 393 -31.38 -17.09 -22.44
N SER A 394 -32.38 -16.28 -22.76
CA SER A 394 -32.46 -14.88 -22.32
C SER A 394 -33.91 -14.45 -22.15
N PRO A 395 -34.23 -13.59 -21.17
CA PRO A 395 -35.54 -12.94 -21.12
C PRO A 395 -35.78 -12.05 -22.35
N ASP A 396 -34.73 -11.45 -22.93
CA ASP A 396 -34.85 -10.41 -23.96
C ASP A 396 -34.83 -10.93 -25.41
N PHE A 397 -34.58 -12.22 -25.62
CA PHE A 397 -34.52 -12.85 -26.94
C PHE A 397 -35.39 -14.12 -26.97
N GLU A 398 -35.95 -14.48 -28.12
CA GLU A 398 -36.68 -15.76 -28.24
C GLU A 398 -35.71 -16.94 -28.37
N LEU A 399 -34.55 -16.73 -28.99
CA LEU A 399 -33.54 -17.77 -29.21
C LEU A 399 -32.13 -17.25 -28.95
N VAL A 400 -31.32 -18.06 -28.28
CA VAL A 400 -29.89 -17.83 -28.05
C VAL A 400 -29.13 -19.07 -28.52
N GLU A 401 -28.38 -18.92 -29.61
CA GLU A 401 -27.66 -20.02 -30.25
C GLU A 401 -26.14 -19.77 -30.20
N PHE A 402 -25.32 -20.82 -30.17
CA PHE A 402 -23.86 -20.68 -30.31
C PHE A 402 -23.46 -20.93 -31.76
N HIS A 403 -22.68 -20.03 -32.35
CA HIS A 403 -22.32 -20.10 -33.77
C HIS A 403 -20.82 -19.94 -33.95
N GLU A 404 -20.25 -20.52 -35.01
CA GLU A 404 -18.88 -20.28 -35.46
C GLU A 404 -18.88 -19.83 -36.91
N MET A 405 -18.23 -18.70 -37.19
CA MET A 405 -17.95 -18.29 -38.56
C MET A 405 -16.67 -18.98 -39.05
N LYS A 406 -16.75 -19.63 -40.21
CA LYS A 406 -15.60 -20.22 -40.90
C LYS A 406 -15.61 -19.83 -42.37
N MET A 407 -14.43 -19.56 -42.91
CA MET A 407 -14.24 -19.43 -44.35
C MET A 407 -14.08 -20.83 -44.96
N VAL A 408 -15.02 -21.21 -45.82
CA VAL A 408 -14.98 -22.47 -46.56
C VAL A 408 -15.13 -22.11 -48.04
N ASP A 409 -14.13 -22.45 -48.86
CA ASP A 409 -14.10 -22.19 -50.30
C ASP A 409 -14.34 -20.71 -50.69
N GLY A 410 -13.79 -19.78 -49.91
CA GLY A 410 -13.94 -18.34 -50.16
C GLY A 410 -15.30 -17.75 -49.77
N MET A 411 -16.21 -18.57 -49.23
CA MET A 411 -17.52 -18.14 -48.71
C MET A 411 -17.53 -18.17 -47.18
N MET A 412 -18.15 -17.15 -46.57
CA MET A 412 -18.44 -17.12 -45.14
C MET A 412 -19.56 -18.11 -44.82
N GLN A 413 -19.26 -19.15 -44.05
CA GLN A 413 -20.26 -20.07 -43.51
C GLN A 413 -20.44 -19.83 -42.02
N MET A 414 -21.69 -19.81 -41.59
CA MET A 414 -22.11 -19.68 -40.19
C MET A 414 -22.64 -21.04 -39.73
N ASN A 415 -21.92 -21.67 -38.81
CA ASN A 415 -22.23 -23.02 -38.33
C ASN A 415 -22.72 -22.97 -36.88
N GLU A 416 -23.89 -23.52 -36.62
CA GLU A 416 -24.41 -23.68 -35.25
C GLU A 416 -23.62 -24.75 -34.48
N LEU A 417 -23.36 -24.49 -33.20
CA LEU A 417 -22.64 -25.35 -32.28
C LEU A 417 -23.60 -25.81 -31.17
N THR A 418 -23.94 -27.10 -31.16
CA THR A 418 -24.94 -27.67 -30.25
C THR A 418 -24.35 -28.21 -28.93
N ALA A 419 -23.02 -28.28 -28.83
CA ALA A 419 -22.33 -28.65 -27.60
C ALA A 419 -20.89 -28.13 -27.60
N LEU A 420 -20.49 -27.47 -26.52
CA LEU A 420 -19.16 -26.88 -26.38
C LEU A 420 -18.48 -27.42 -25.12
N LYS A 421 -17.38 -28.14 -25.31
CA LYS A 421 -16.56 -28.68 -24.22
C LYS A 421 -15.44 -27.71 -23.88
N ILE A 422 -15.19 -27.55 -22.59
CA ILE A 422 -14.09 -26.75 -22.04
C ILE A 422 -13.35 -27.68 -21.07
N ALA A 423 -12.12 -28.10 -21.41
CA ALA A 423 -11.34 -28.95 -20.51
C ALA A 423 -11.00 -28.20 -19.22
N SER A 424 -10.55 -28.92 -18.18
CA SER A 424 -10.12 -28.30 -16.93
C SER A 424 -8.98 -27.31 -17.20
N GLY A 425 -9.10 -26.07 -16.70
CA GLY A 425 -8.13 -24.99 -16.92
C GLY A 425 -8.14 -24.35 -18.31
N ASP A 426 -8.92 -24.88 -19.27
CA ASP A 426 -9.04 -24.33 -20.62
C ASP A 426 -10.06 -23.18 -20.69
N GLN A 427 -10.03 -22.48 -21.82
CA GLN A 427 -10.94 -21.38 -22.13
C GLN A 427 -11.63 -21.56 -23.48
N LEU A 428 -12.86 -21.06 -23.56
CA LEU A 428 -13.67 -20.97 -24.76
C LEU A 428 -13.99 -19.50 -25.05
N LYS A 429 -13.44 -19.00 -26.16
CA LYS A 429 -13.58 -17.60 -26.56
C LYS A 429 -14.67 -17.43 -27.61
N PHE A 430 -15.63 -16.56 -27.32
CA PHE A 430 -16.61 -16.00 -28.24
C PHE A 430 -16.18 -14.59 -28.63
N ALA A 431 -15.77 -14.39 -29.89
CA ALA A 431 -15.25 -13.13 -30.41
C ALA A 431 -15.69 -12.90 -31.86
N SER A 432 -15.72 -11.63 -32.27
CA SER A 432 -16.00 -11.24 -33.66
C SER A 432 -15.01 -11.93 -34.61
N GLY A 433 -15.51 -12.46 -35.73
CA GLY A 433 -14.71 -13.24 -36.68
C GLY A 433 -14.54 -14.73 -36.31
N GLY A 434 -15.06 -15.19 -35.17
CA GLY A 434 -14.95 -16.59 -34.73
C GLY A 434 -16.25 -17.13 -34.14
N LYS A 435 -16.16 -17.77 -32.97
CA LYS A 435 -17.36 -18.22 -32.23
C LYS A 435 -18.10 -17.03 -31.64
N HIS A 436 -19.43 -17.03 -31.63
CA HIS A 436 -20.25 -15.98 -31.02
C HIS A 436 -21.60 -16.52 -30.56
N LEU A 437 -22.30 -15.77 -29.71
CA LEU A 437 -23.71 -16.02 -29.41
C LEU A 437 -24.54 -15.29 -30.46
N MET A 438 -25.46 -15.99 -31.11
CA MET A 438 -26.45 -15.41 -32.00
C MET A 438 -27.74 -15.20 -31.21
N LEU A 439 -28.09 -13.94 -30.95
CA LEU A 439 -29.23 -13.54 -30.12
C LEU A 439 -30.38 -13.14 -31.05
N LYS A 440 -31.32 -14.05 -31.32
CA LYS A 440 -32.35 -13.89 -32.37
C LYS A 440 -33.69 -13.45 -31.79
N HIS A 441 -34.45 -12.74 -32.61
CA HIS A 441 -35.79 -12.26 -32.31
C HIS A 441 -35.85 -11.51 -30.96
N ARG A 442 -35.19 -10.34 -30.91
CA ARG A 442 -35.23 -9.49 -29.72
C ARG A 442 -36.69 -9.11 -29.38
N LYS A 443 -37.05 -9.20 -28.09
CA LYS A 443 -38.39 -8.86 -27.56
C LYS A 443 -38.51 -7.38 -27.20
N ARG A 444 -37.39 -6.71 -26.95
CA ARG A 444 -37.29 -5.26 -26.73
C ARG A 444 -36.11 -4.67 -27.50
N SER A 445 -36.12 -3.36 -27.68
CA SER A 445 -34.96 -2.66 -28.24
C SER A 445 -33.83 -2.61 -27.21
N LEU A 446 -32.59 -2.77 -27.70
CA LEU A 446 -31.36 -2.75 -26.92
C LEU A 446 -30.40 -1.77 -27.58
N GLN A 447 -30.06 -0.70 -26.86
CA GLN A 447 -29.16 0.37 -27.30
C GLN A 447 -27.84 0.31 -26.55
N ASP A 448 -26.86 1.07 -27.04
CA ASP A 448 -25.59 1.30 -26.35
C ASP A 448 -25.80 1.66 -24.86
N GLY A 449 -25.10 0.96 -23.97
CA GLY A 449 -25.22 1.10 -22.52
C GLY A 449 -26.31 0.25 -21.86
N ASP A 450 -27.23 -0.35 -22.62
CA ASP A 450 -28.22 -1.29 -22.06
C ASP A 450 -27.56 -2.59 -21.60
N GLN A 451 -28.23 -3.31 -20.72
CA GLN A 451 -27.84 -4.65 -20.28
C GLN A 451 -28.89 -5.69 -20.67
N THR A 452 -28.43 -6.92 -20.95
CA THR A 452 -29.29 -8.09 -21.13
C THR A 452 -28.67 -9.32 -20.48
N ASN A 453 -29.50 -10.13 -19.82
CA ASN A 453 -29.03 -11.34 -19.15
C ASN A 453 -29.08 -12.54 -20.11
N ILE A 454 -28.05 -13.38 -20.06
CA ILE A 454 -27.98 -14.69 -20.72
C ILE A 454 -27.81 -15.75 -19.64
N THR A 455 -28.67 -16.76 -19.64
CA THR A 455 -28.54 -17.93 -18.78
C THR A 455 -27.90 -19.05 -19.56
N LEU A 456 -26.70 -19.46 -19.16
CA LEU A 456 -25.98 -20.63 -19.69
C LEU A 456 -26.48 -21.90 -19.02
N GLU A 457 -26.63 -22.98 -19.78
CA GLU A 457 -27.06 -24.29 -19.28
C GLU A 457 -26.00 -25.35 -19.59
N PHE A 458 -25.55 -26.05 -18.55
CA PHE A 458 -24.51 -27.08 -18.64
C PHE A 458 -25.10 -28.48 -18.72
N ALA A 459 -24.32 -29.44 -19.25
CA ALA A 459 -24.75 -30.83 -19.37
C ALA A 459 -25.07 -31.51 -18.03
N SER A 460 -24.49 -31.01 -16.92
CA SER A 460 -24.83 -31.44 -15.55
C SER A 460 -26.20 -30.97 -15.05
N GLY A 461 -26.88 -30.08 -15.80
CA GLY A 461 -28.10 -29.41 -15.37
C GLY A 461 -27.85 -28.14 -14.54
N ALA A 462 -26.59 -27.79 -14.27
CA ALA A 462 -26.24 -26.50 -13.69
C ALA A 462 -26.62 -25.35 -14.65
N THR A 463 -26.98 -24.21 -14.09
CA THR A 463 -27.24 -22.98 -14.85
C THR A 463 -26.45 -21.81 -14.28
N GLN A 464 -26.02 -20.89 -15.14
CA GLN A 464 -25.26 -19.71 -14.76
C GLN A 464 -25.75 -18.50 -15.56
N THR A 465 -26.26 -17.48 -14.87
CA THR A 465 -26.69 -16.24 -15.51
C THR A 465 -25.53 -15.25 -15.60
N ILE A 466 -25.37 -14.63 -16.76
CA ILE A 466 -24.37 -13.59 -17.04
C ILE A 466 -25.05 -12.36 -17.64
N SER A 467 -24.55 -11.17 -17.34
CA SER A 467 -25.03 -9.93 -17.94
C SER A 467 -24.13 -9.53 -19.11
N LEU A 468 -24.72 -9.18 -20.26
CA LEU A 468 -24.03 -8.60 -21.41
C LEU A 468 -24.32 -7.10 -21.45
N ASN A 469 -23.27 -6.29 -21.44
CA ASN A 469 -23.38 -4.87 -21.76
C ASN A 469 -23.50 -4.70 -23.29
N ILE A 470 -24.50 -3.96 -23.75
CA ILE A 470 -24.70 -3.68 -25.17
C ILE A 470 -23.83 -2.51 -25.58
N ILE A 471 -23.05 -2.70 -26.64
CA ILE A 471 -22.08 -1.73 -27.15
C ILE A 471 -22.35 -1.48 -28.64
N LYS A 472 -22.38 -0.21 -29.03
CA LYS A 472 -22.37 0.21 -30.43
C LYS A 472 -20.97 0.07 -31.01
N ASP A 473 -20.79 -0.91 -31.90
CA ASP A 473 -19.53 -1.05 -32.65
C ASP A 473 -19.35 0.15 -33.58
N HIS A 474 -18.17 0.80 -33.54
CA HIS A 474 -17.84 1.97 -34.36
C HIS A 474 -17.31 1.60 -35.74
#